data_AF-A0A0G1YII9-F1
#
_entry.id   AF-A0A0G1YII9-F1
#
_cell.length_a   1.000
_cell.length_b   1.000
_cell.length_c   1.000
_cell.angle_alpha   90.00
_cell.angle_beta   90.00
_cell.angle_gamma   90.00
#
_symmetry.space_group_name_H-M   'P 1'
#
loop_
_entity.id
_entity.type
_entity.pdbx_description
1 polymer ?
#
loop_
_entity_poly.entity_id
_entity_poly.type
_entity_poly.pdbx_seq_one_letter_code
_entity_poly.pdbx_strand_id
1 'polypeptide(L)'
;MSKTNKILLVVVVVLVLALIGVVLWQTVWKSQSYYAVFMRTGDLYFGQLMRFPSFGLKQVYNIQVNTQNQENPVSIQRFKNVFWGPQDWLKLNRSEVVWMTKLDPAGQLAQIIKNNPDLQPQQGAQQTQAQPPAESGQ
;
A
#
# COMPACT_ATOMS: atom_id res chain seq x y z
N MET A 1 21.13 -34.72 -38.92
CA MET A 1 20.74 -34.60 -37.49
C MET A 1 20.09 -35.90 -37.04
N SER A 2 20.63 -36.56 -36.02
CA SER A 2 19.99 -37.73 -35.41
C SER A 2 18.65 -37.32 -34.79
N LYS A 3 17.70 -38.25 -34.70
CA LYS A 3 16.36 -38.00 -34.12
C LYS A 3 16.47 -37.39 -32.71
N THR A 4 17.49 -37.78 -31.95
CA THR A 4 17.85 -37.26 -30.63
C THR A 4 18.16 -35.77 -30.64
N ASN A 5 18.93 -35.26 -31.62
CA ASN A 5 19.27 -33.83 -31.68
C ASN A 5 18.05 -32.96 -32.02
N LYS A 6 17.11 -33.49 -32.81
CA LYS A 6 15.83 -32.79 -33.07
C LYS A 6 14.95 -32.73 -31.83
N ILE A 7 14.86 -33.82 -31.07
CA ILE A 7 14.08 -33.87 -29.83
C ILE A 7 14.69 -32.92 -28.78
N LEU A 8 16.01 -32.92 -28.61
CA LEU A 8 16.69 -32.02 -27.68
C LEU A 8 16.42 -30.54 -28.03
N LEU A 9 16.47 -30.20 -29.32
CA LEU A 9 16.20 -28.84 -29.79
C LEU A 9 14.75 -28.43 -29.49
N VAL A 10 13.77 -29.31 -29.72
CA VAL A 10 12.35 -29.04 -29.39
C VAL A 10 12.16 -28.82 -27.89
N VAL A 11 12.78 -29.65 -27.04
CA VAL A 11 12.69 -29.51 -25.58
C VAL A 11 13.28 -28.18 -25.12
N VAL A 12 14.44 -27.78 -25.67
CA VAL A 12 15.06 -26.48 -25.35
C VAL A 12 14.17 -25.32 -25.78
N VAL A 13 13.58 -25.38 -26.98
CA VAL A 13 12.67 -24.32 -27.46
C VAL A 13 11.43 -24.21 -26.56
N VAL A 14 10.82 -25.33 -26.16
CA VAL A 14 9.67 -25.33 -25.24
C VAL A 14 10.05 -24.76 -23.88
N LEU A 15 11.21 -25.12 -23.34
CA LEU A 15 11.71 -24.57 -22.07
C LEU A 15 11.95 -23.06 -22.14
N VAL A 16 12.54 -22.57 -23.24
CA VAL A 16 12.75 -21.14 -23.45
C VAL A 16 11.43 -20.39 -23.54
N LEU A 17 10.44 -20.91 -24.28
CA LEU A 17 9.11 -20.31 -24.37
C LEU A 17 8.38 -20.31 -23.03
N ALA A 18 8.50 -21.38 -22.24
CA ALA A 18 7.94 -21.44 -20.89
C ALA A 18 8.60 -20.40 -19.96
N LEU A 19 9.93 -20.24 -20.03
CA LEU A 19 10.66 -19.24 -19.27
C LEU A 19 10.22 -17.81 -19.62
N ILE A 20 10.10 -17.51 -20.92
CA ILE A 20 9.61 -16.22 -21.41
C ILE A 20 8.19 -15.96 -20.89
N GLY A 21 7.31 -16.96 -20.96
CA GLY A 21 5.95 -16.88 -20.43
C GLY A 21 5.93 -16.53 -18.94
N VAL A 22 6.77 -17.17 -18.12
CA VAL A 22 6.89 -16.88 -16.68
C VAL A 22 7.42 -15.48 -16.42
N VAL A 23 8.43 -15.02 -17.15
CA VAL A 23 9.02 -13.67 -16.98
C VAL A 23 8.02 -12.56 -17.34
N LEU A 24 7.30 -12.73 -18.45
CA LEU A 24 6.27 -11.77 -18.88
C LEU A 24 5.12 -11.72 -17.86
N TRP A 25 4.68 -12.89 -17.38
CA TRP A 25 3.65 -12.99 -16.36
C TRP A 25 4.05 -12.30 -15.06
N GLN A 26 5.29 -12.52 -14.58
CA GLN A 26 5.80 -11.86 -13.38
C GLN A 26 5.90 -10.34 -13.56
N THR A 27 6.35 -9.85 -14.71
CA THR A 27 6.50 -8.41 -14.94
C THR A 27 5.15 -7.68 -14.98
N VAL A 28 4.14 -8.29 -15.61
CA VAL A 28 2.80 -7.67 -15.73
C VAL A 28 2.03 -7.74 -14.40
N TRP A 29 2.13 -8.84 -13.65
CA TRP A 29 1.43 -8.99 -12.36
C TRP A 29 2.17 -8.44 -11.14
N LYS A 30 3.48 -8.18 -11.21
CA LYS A 30 4.22 -7.57 -10.07
C LYS A 30 3.92 -6.10 -9.84
N SER A 31 3.11 -5.44 -10.68
CA SER A 31 2.59 -4.13 -10.33
C SER A 31 1.64 -4.27 -9.12
N GLN A 32 2.21 -4.21 -7.91
CA GLN A 32 1.50 -4.19 -6.63
C GLN A 32 0.53 -3.02 -6.68
N SER A 33 -0.68 -3.35 -7.11
CA SER A 33 -1.71 -2.36 -7.41
C SER A 33 -2.40 -2.07 -6.09
N TYR A 34 -2.31 -0.82 -5.64
CA TYR A 34 -3.07 -0.37 -4.49
C TYR A 34 -4.54 -0.23 -4.91
N TYR A 35 -5.43 -0.57 -3.98
CA TYR A 35 -6.87 -0.44 -4.13
C TYR A 35 -7.40 0.46 -3.03
N ALA A 36 -8.40 1.26 -3.37
CA ALA A 36 -9.30 1.88 -2.42
C ALA A 36 -10.49 0.93 -2.21
N VAL A 37 -10.86 0.68 -0.96
CA VAL A 37 -11.99 -0.16 -0.58
C VAL A 37 -12.88 0.64 0.36
N PHE A 38 -14.11 0.88 -0.08
CA PHE A 38 -15.12 1.57 0.70
C PHE A 38 -16.07 0.56 1.34
N MET A 39 -16.14 0.59 2.66
CA MET A 39 -16.92 -0.32 3.47
C MET A 39 -18.32 0.24 3.72
N ARG A 40 -19.28 -0.64 4.03
CA ARG A 40 -20.66 -0.27 4.36
C ARG A 40 -20.76 0.61 5.61
N THR A 41 -19.77 0.54 6.49
CA THR A 41 -19.62 1.40 7.67
C THR A 41 -19.29 2.86 7.33
N GLY A 42 -18.88 3.14 6.08
CA GLY A 42 -18.41 4.46 5.63
C GLY A 42 -16.90 4.61 5.69
N ASP A 43 -16.17 3.60 6.19
CA ASP A 43 -14.71 3.63 6.25
C ASP A 43 -14.08 3.38 4.88
N LEU A 44 -13.00 4.13 4.59
CA LEU A 44 -12.23 4.01 3.36
C LEU A 44 -10.81 3.53 3.65
N TYR A 45 -10.49 2.33 3.19
CA TYR A 45 -9.18 1.72 3.35
C TYR A 45 -8.40 1.69 2.04
N PHE A 46 -7.08 1.86 2.13
CA PHE A 46 -6.19 1.77 0.98
C PHE A 46 -5.15 0.68 1.23
N GLY A 47 -4.85 -0.15 0.23
CA GLY A 47 -3.83 -1.17 0.39
C GLY A 47 -3.70 -2.10 -0.81
N GLN A 48 -2.80 -3.06 -0.72
CA GLN A 48 -2.66 -4.11 -1.73
C GLN A 48 -3.76 -5.14 -1.56
N LEU A 49 -4.57 -5.32 -2.60
CA LEU A 49 -5.67 -6.28 -2.58
C LEU A 49 -5.15 -7.71 -2.70
N MET A 50 -5.43 -8.51 -1.68
CA MET A 50 -5.12 -9.94 -1.67
C MET A 50 -6.44 -10.71 -1.73
N ARG A 51 -6.53 -11.63 -2.71
CA ARG A 51 -7.74 -12.44 -2.93
C ARG A 51 -7.60 -13.88 -2.43
N PHE A 52 -6.36 -14.34 -2.23
CA PHE A 52 -6.02 -15.70 -1.81
C PHE A 52 -4.87 -15.65 -0.77
N PRO A 53 -4.89 -16.46 0.30
CA PRO A 53 -5.93 -17.44 0.67
C PRO A 53 -7.18 -16.82 1.30
N SER A 54 -7.12 -15.54 1.71
CA SER A 54 -8.27 -14.82 2.24
C SER A 54 -8.38 -13.44 1.61
N PHE A 55 -9.60 -12.93 1.52
CA PHE A 55 -9.87 -11.62 0.95
C PHE A 55 -9.54 -10.53 1.97
N GLY A 56 -8.64 -9.63 1.59
CA GLY A 56 -8.18 -8.57 2.48
C GLY A 56 -7.21 -7.61 1.83
N LEU A 57 -6.69 -6.70 2.63
CA LEU A 57 -5.69 -5.72 2.26
C LEU A 57 -4.40 -5.96 3.03
N LYS A 58 -3.27 -5.84 2.35
CA LYS A 58 -1.92 -5.79 2.95
C LYS A 58 -1.34 -4.40 2.75
N GLN A 59 -0.42 -3.97 3.62
CA GLN A 59 0.16 -2.63 3.58
C GLN A 59 -0.96 -1.59 3.58
N VAL A 60 -1.71 -1.57 4.68
CA VAL A 60 -2.96 -0.82 4.75
C VAL A 60 -2.66 0.61 5.18
N TYR A 61 -3.35 1.57 4.57
CA TYR A 61 -3.23 3.00 4.84
C TYR A 61 -4.62 3.58 5.12
N ASN A 62 -4.66 4.53 6.05
CA ASN A 62 -5.87 5.27 6.40
C ASN A 62 -5.62 6.75 6.15
N ILE A 63 -6.68 7.42 5.71
CA ILE A 63 -6.69 8.86 5.54
C ILE A 63 -7.42 9.46 6.75
N GLN A 64 -6.78 10.42 7.39
CA GLN A 64 -7.36 11.23 8.45
C GLN A 64 -7.55 12.64 7.91
N VAL A 65 -8.76 13.14 8.02
CA VAL A 65 -9.05 14.55 7.72
C VAL A 65 -8.80 15.35 8.99
N ASN A 66 -7.85 16.28 8.93
CA ASN A 66 -7.59 17.22 10.00
C ASN A 66 -8.36 18.51 9.73
N THR A 67 -9.46 18.71 10.44
CA THR A 67 -10.31 19.89 10.28
C THR A 67 -9.72 21.15 10.94
N GLN A 68 -8.66 21.02 11.75
CA GLN A 68 -8.02 22.12 12.46
C GLN A 68 -6.84 22.72 11.69
N ASN A 69 -6.22 21.95 10.78
CA ASN A 69 -5.11 22.42 9.96
C ASN A 69 -5.59 22.67 8.52
N GLN A 70 -5.89 23.93 8.19
CA GLN A 70 -6.35 24.32 6.85
C GLN A 70 -5.27 24.18 5.78
N GLU A 71 -3.99 24.21 6.13
CA GLU A 71 -2.88 24.07 5.18
C GLU A 71 -2.63 22.60 4.79
N ASN A 72 -2.86 21.68 5.72
CA ASN A 72 -2.74 20.23 5.50
C ASN A 72 -3.98 19.50 6.03
N PRO A 73 -5.13 19.62 5.35
CA PRO A 73 -6.40 19.08 5.83
C PRO A 73 -6.46 17.55 5.76
N VAL A 74 -5.48 16.90 5.13
CA VAL A 74 -5.47 15.45 4.91
C VAL A 74 -4.12 14.89 5.32
N SER A 75 -4.15 13.93 6.25
CA SER A 75 -2.98 13.17 6.70
C SER A 75 -3.17 11.70 6.35
N ILE A 76 -2.10 11.04 5.91
CA ILE A 76 -2.11 9.62 5.56
C ILE A 76 -1.23 8.91 6.59
N GLN A 77 -1.75 7.84 7.20
CA GLN A 77 -1.00 7.03 8.14
C GLN A 77 -1.08 5.55 7.78
N ARG A 78 -0.01 4.80 8.05
CA ARG A 78 -0.02 3.35 7.91
C ARG A 78 -0.87 2.74 9.02
N PHE A 79 -1.73 1.78 8.66
CA PHE A 79 -2.65 1.13 9.58
C PHE A 79 -1.92 0.44 10.73
N LYS A 80 -0.77 -0.18 10.49
CA LYS A 80 0.03 -0.81 11.56
C LYS A 80 0.51 0.17 12.65
N ASN A 81 0.53 1.48 12.35
CA ASN A 81 1.03 2.53 13.24
C ASN A 81 -0.09 3.21 14.06
N VAL A 82 -1.34 2.80 13.92
CA VAL A 82 -2.44 3.34 14.74
C VAL A 82 -2.27 2.92 16.22
N PHE A 83 -2.89 3.65 17.14
CA PHE A 83 -2.64 3.54 18.59
C PHE A 83 -2.81 2.12 19.16
N TRP A 84 -3.69 1.30 18.57
CA TRP A 84 -4.01 -0.05 19.02
C TRP A 84 -3.14 -1.14 18.38
N GLY A 85 -2.14 -0.76 17.59
CA GLY A 85 -1.06 -1.63 17.10
C GLY A 85 -1.50 -2.86 16.30
N PRO A 86 -2.41 -2.75 15.31
CA PRO A 86 -2.85 -3.89 14.52
C PRO A 86 -1.72 -4.42 13.63
N GLN A 87 -1.85 -5.67 13.22
CA GLN A 87 -0.98 -6.24 12.18
C GLN A 87 -1.21 -5.53 10.84
N ASP A 88 -0.20 -5.54 9.95
CA ASP A 88 -0.28 -4.93 8.61
C ASP A 88 -1.07 -5.77 7.59
N TRP A 89 -2.18 -6.35 8.08
CA TRP A 89 -3.13 -7.17 7.35
C TRP A 89 -4.55 -6.87 7.84
N LEU A 90 -5.42 -6.46 6.92
CA LEU A 90 -6.83 -6.22 7.18
C LEU A 90 -7.67 -7.24 6.41
N LYS A 91 -8.23 -8.22 7.11
CA LYS A 91 -9.21 -9.13 6.52
C LYS A 91 -10.50 -8.37 6.26
N LEU A 92 -11.02 -8.47 5.04
CA LEU A 92 -12.24 -7.79 4.64
C LEU A 92 -13.38 -8.79 4.48
N ASN A 93 -14.57 -8.42 4.96
CA ASN A 93 -15.78 -9.15 4.63
C ASN A 93 -16.33 -8.65 3.28
N ARG A 94 -16.40 -9.53 2.28
CA ARG A 94 -16.86 -9.18 0.91
C ARG A 94 -18.29 -8.67 0.89
N SER A 95 -19.17 -9.13 1.78
CA SER A 95 -20.56 -8.67 1.86
C SER A 95 -20.69 -7.24 2.43
N GLU A 96 -19.61 -6.73 3.02
CA GLU A 96 -19.54 -5.40 3.64
C GLU A 96 -18.82 -4.38 2.76
N VAL A 97 -18.29 -4.79 1.62
CA VAL A 97 -17.67 -3.88 0.66
C VAL A 97 -18.75 -3.30 -0.25
N VAL A 98 -18.90 -1.98 -0.25
CA VAL A 98 -19.84 -1.29 -1.14
C VAL A 98 -19.21 -1.14 -2.52
N TRP A 99 -17.97 -0.68 -2.58
CA TRP A 99 -17.20 -0.59 -3.81
C TRP A 99 -15.70 -0.69 -3.53
N MET A 100 -14.95 -1.08 -4.55
CA MET A 100 -13.50 -1.04 -4.55
C MET A 100 -12.99 -0.60 -5.92
N THR A 101 -11.91 0.17 -5.96
CA THR A 101 -11.29 0.59 -7.21
C THR A 101 -9.78 0.52 -7.12
N LYS A 102 -9.12 0.30 -8.25
CA LYS A 102 -7.66 0.34 -8.34
C LYS A 102 -7.20 1.79 -8.34
N LEU A 103 -6.20 2.10 -7.53
CA LEU A 103 -5.56 3.41 -7.55
C LEU A 103 -4.75 3.58 -8.83
N ASP A 104 -4.82 4.78 -9.41
CA ASP A 104 -3.94 5.19 -10.49
C ASP A 104 -2.49 5.22 -9.97
N PRO A 105 -1.55 4.46 -10.57
CA PRO A 105 -0.14 4.52 -10.19
C PRO A 105 0.49 5.92 -10.32
N ALA A 106 -0.05 6.78 -11.19
CA ALA A 106 0.39 8.17 -11.33
C ALA A 106 -0.28 9.12 -10.33
N GLY A 107 -1.33 8.66 -9.63
CA GLY A 107 -2.06 9.45 -8.65
C GLY A 107 -1.22 9.82 -7.43
N GLN A 108 -1.50 10.98 -6.84
CA GLN A 108 -0.74 11.54 -5.71
C GLN A 108 -0.59 10.56 -4.54
N LEU A 109 -1.69 9.90 -4.14
CA LEU A 109 -1.68 8.91 -3.05
C LEU A 109 -0.78 7.71 -3.37
N ALA A 110 -0.84 7.18 -4.59
CA ALA A 110 -0.03 6.05 -5.00
C ALA A 110 1.46 6.41 -5.03
N GLN A 111 1.79 7.63 -5.48
CA GLN A 111 3.17 8.14 -5.48
C GLN A 111 3.70 8.34 -4.06
N ILE A 112 2.91 8.90 -3.15
CA ILE A 112 3.28 9.07 -1.73
C ILE A 112 3.59 7.71 -1.10
N ILE A 113 2.70 6.73 -1.25
CA ILE A 113 2.88 5.38 -0.70
C ILE A 113 4.11 4.69 -1.34
N LYS A 114 4.34 4.89 -2.64
CA LYS A 114 5.48 4.31 -3.35
C LYS A 114 6.81 4.88 -2.85
N ASN A 115 6.87 6.19 -2.57
CA ASN A 115 8.10 6.87 -2.19
C ASN A 115 8.37 6.80 -0.68
N ASN A 116 7.32 6.73 0.15
CA ASN A 116 7.44 6.63 1.60
C ASN A 116 6.42 5.61 2.16
N PRO A 117 6.69 4.30 2.04
CA PRO A 117 5.73 3.26 2.40
C PRO A 117 5.47 3.15 3.91
N ASP A 118 6.41 3.57 4.76
CA ASP A 118 6.19 3.53 6.21
C ASP A 118 5.42 4.74 6.74
N LEU A 119 5.27 5.80 5.93
CA LEU A 119 4.64 7.07 6.31
C LEU A 119 4.99 7.47 7.74
N GLN A 120 6.27 7.29 8.11
CA GLN A 120 6.76 7.76 9.38
C GLN A 120 6.51 9.27 9.39
N PRO A 121 5.92 9.83 10.46
CA PRO A 121 5.78 11.27 10.56
C PRO A 121 7.16 11.87 10.32
N GLN A 122 7.28 12.78 9.35
CA GLN A 122 8.47 13.63 9.30
C GLN A 122 8.49 14.36 10.64
N GLN A 123 9.42 13.96 11.52
CA GLN A 123 9.69 14.69 12.74
C GLN A 123 10.21 16.07 12.31
N GLY A 124 9.30 17.04 12.33
CA GLY A 124 9.57 18.44 12.10
C GLY A 124 8.67 19.27 13.02
N ALA A 125 9.31 20.00 13.94
CA ALA A 125 8.76 20.99 14.87
C ALA A 125 7.99 20.47 16.10
N GLN A 126 8.69 19.77 16.99
CA GLN A 126 8.53 20.09 18.41
C GLN A 126 9.15 21.47 18.64
N GLN A 127 8.35 22.52 18.53
CA GLN A 127 8.71 23.82 19.09
C GLN A 127 8.65 23.69 20.61
N THR A 128 9.81 23.57 21.24
CA THR A 128 10.00 23.88 22.66
C THR A 128 9.75 25.38 22.85
N GLN A 129 8.50 25.78 23.04
CA GLN A 129 8.19 27.04 23.70
C GLN A 129 8.38 26.82 25.20
N ALA A 130 9.63 26.95 25.63
CA ALA A 130 9.95 27.17 27.03
C ALA A 130 9.32 28.51 27.45
N GLN A 131 8.45 28.44 28.46
CA GLN A 131 7.82 29.57 29.13
C GLN A 131 8.89 30.56 29.63
N PRO A 132 8.67 31.88 29.55
CA PRO A 132 9.57 32.86 30.17
C PRO A 132 9.56 32.68 31.70
N PRO A 133 10.72 32.74 32.38
CA PRO A 133 10.78 32.63 33.83
C PRO A 133 10.01 33.78 34.47
N ALA A 134 9.19 33.40 35.46
CA ALA A 134 8.49 34.31 36.33
C ALA A 134 9.46 35.32 36.95
N GLU A 135 9.20 36.59 36.66
CA GLU A 135 9.77 37.75 37.33
C GLU A 135 9.36 37.68 38.81
N SER A 136 10.25 37.18 39.67
CA SER A 136 10.10 37.23 41.12
C SER A 136 10.39 38.65 41.60
N GLY A 137 9.39 39.53 41.50
CA GLY A 137 9.34 40.80 42.19
C GLY A 137 8.45 40.70 43.43
N GLN A 138 9.07 40.64 44.61
CA GLN A 138 8.73 41.34 45.88
C GLN A 138 9.42 40.67 47.06
#